data_AF-A0A397FZ17-F1
#
_entry.id   AF-A0A397FZ17-F1
#
_cell.length_a   1.000
_cell.length_b   1.000
_cell.length_c   1.000
_cell.angle_alpha   90.00
_cell.angle_beta   90.00
_cell.angle_gamma   90.00
#
_symmetry.space_group_name_H-M   'P 1'
#
loop_
_entity.id
_entity.type
_entity.pdbx_description
1 polymer ?
#
loop_
_entity_poly.entity_id
_entity_poly.type
_entity_poly.pdbx_seq_one_letter_code
_entity_poly.pdbx_strand_id
1 'polypeptide(L)'
;MIKKENNLLFSAQEYENWATFFLNYLNPYFSDENFSLFQKRWKSYWKLFQLWKEKKLETDEIKNTVEQLITTKKSLAYLIKKYQKKEITDNSLIFSELEKLWDADLVKKYSLKPQKIQNFLLGQIKKQFPDLDMRKINEIISEFINKQQKS
;
A
#
# COMPACT_ATOMS: atom_id res chain seq x y z
N MET A 1 -14.29 30.67 -13.56
CA MET A 1 -13.87 29.67 -12.56
C MET A 1 -15.01 28.69 -12.34
N ILE A 2 -14.97 27.52 -12.97
CA ILE A 2 -15.94 26.45 -12.70
C ILE A 2 -15.20 25.46 -11.80
N LYS A 3 -15.65 25.38 -10.54
CA LYS A 3 -15.29 24.28 -9.64
C LYS A 3 -15.75 22.99 -10.33
N LYS A 4 -14.81 22.19 -10.84
CA LYS A 4 -15.10 20.80 -11.23
C LYS A 4 -15.35 20.02 -9.95
N GLU A 5 -16.61 19.97 -9.55
CA GLU A 5 -17.08 18.93 -8.65
C GLU A 5 -16.78 17.58 -9.34
N ASN A 6 -15.97 16.76 -8.66
CA ASN A 6 -15.76 15.37 -9.01
C ASN A 6 -17.10 14.64 -8.91
N ASN A 7 -17.88 14.66 -9.99
CA ASN A 7 -18.91 13.67 -10.19
C ASN A 7 -18.20 12.33 -10.33
N LEU A 8 -18.10 11.60 -9.21
CA LEU A 8 -17.96 10.16 -9.13
C LEU A 8 -19.19 9.52 -9.78
N LEU A 9 -19.35 9.74 -11.09
CA LEU A 9 -20.23 8.94 -11.91
C LEU A 9 -19.60 7.55 -11.95
N PHE A 10 -20.20 6.64 -11.20
CA PHE A 10 -20.03 5.21 -11.44
C PHE A 10 -20.28 4.98 -12.93
N SER A 11 -19.22 4.73 -13.69
CA SER A 11 -19.38 4.43 -15.12
C SER A 11 -20.12 3.10 -15.25
N ALA A 12 -20.84 2.92 -16.37
CA ALA A 12 -21.48 1.63 -16.67
C ALA A 12 -20.47 0.47 -16.56
N GLN A 13 -19.22 0.70 -16.99
CA GLN A 13 -18.11 -0.24 -16.84
C GLN A 13 -17.79 -0.59 -15.38
N GLU A 14 -17.82 0.37 -14.46
CA GLU A 14 -17.53 0.11 -13.04
C GLU A 14 -18.62 -0.77 -12.42
N TYR A 15 -19.87 -0.53 -12.82
CA TYR A 15 -20.99 -1.38 -12.43
C TYR A 15 -20.85 -2.80 -12.99
N GLU A 16 -20.53 -2.97 -14.28
CA GLU A 16 -20.29 -4.27 -14.90
C GLU A 16 -19.14 -5.04 -14.24
N ASN A 17 -18.05 -4.34 -13.92
CA ASN A 17 -16.91 -4.91 -13.21
C ASN A 17 -17.32 -5.38 -11.81
N TRP A 18 -18.09 -4.57 -11.08
CA TRP A 18 -18.60 -4.93 -9.77
C TRP A 18 -19.57 -6.12 -9.83
N ALA A 19 -20.50 -6.13 -10.79
CA ALA A 19 -21.43 -7.23 -10.98
C ALA A 19 -20.69 -8.54 -11.29
N THR A 20 -19.68 -8.49 -12.15
CA THR A 20 -18.81 -9.62 -12.48
C THR A 20 -18.07 -10.13 -11.25
N PHE A 21 -17.50 -9.22 -10.45
CA PHE A 21 -16.83 -9.58 -9.20
C PHE A 21 -17.79 -10.24 -8.21
N PHE A 22 -18.97 -9.65 -8.02
CA PHE A 22 -19.99 -10.19 -7.14
C PHE A 22 -20.38 -11.61 -7.55
N LEU A 23 -20.76 -11.81 -8.81
CA LEU A 23 -21.23 -13.10 -9.32
C LEU A 23 -20.17 -14.20 -9.20
N ASN A 24 -18.90 -13.88 -9.46
CA ASN A 24 -17.83 -14.87 -9.47
C ASN A 24 -17.25 -15.19 -8.09
N TYR A 25 -17.27 -14.24 -7.16
CA TYR A 25 -16.52 -14.37 -5.90
C TYR A 25 -17.38 -14.25 -4.64
N LEU A 26 -18.45 -13.47 -4.66
CA LEU A 26 -19.27 -13.22 -3.47
C LEU A 26 -20.56 -14.05 -3.47
N ASN A 27 -21.22 -14.16 -4.62
CA ASN A 27 -22.48 -14.86 -4.79
C ASN A 27 -22.45 -16.33 -4.30
N PRO A 28 -21.38 -17.12 -4.51
CA PRO A 28 -21.33 -18.49 -3.99
C PRO A 28 -21.46 -18.61 -2.47
N TYR A 29 -21.19 -17.54 -1.72
CA TYR A 29 -21.26 -17.51 -0.27
C TYR A 29 -22.40 -16.62 0.25
N PHE A 30 -23.21 -16.07 -0.66
CA PHE A 30 -24.33 -15.22 -0.33
C PHE A 30 -25.55 -16.10 -0.03
N SER A 31 -25.91 -16.19 1.25
CA SER A 31 -27.10 -16.90 1.74
C SER A 31 -27.82 -16.05 2.77
N ASP A 32 -29.11 -16.36 2.99
CA ASP A 32 -29.92 -15.66 4.00
C ASP A 32 -29.30 -15.76 5.40
N GLU A 33 -28.72 -16.93 5.73
CA GLU A 33 -28.04 -17.18 7.00
C GLU A 33 -26.83 -16.24 7.23
N ASN A 34 -26.13 -15.87 6.16
CA ASN A 34 -24.93 -15.04 6.22
C ASN A 34 -25.17 -13.56 5.81
N PHE A 35 -26.42 -13.18 5.50
CA PHE A 35 -26.74 -11.85 4.97
C PHE A 35 -26.31 -10.70 5.90
N SER A 36 -26.54 -10.83 7.22
CA SER A 36 -26.11 -9.81 8.18
C SER A 36 -24.58 -9.64 8.22
N LEU A 37 -23.83 -10.74 8.11
CA LEU A 37 -22.38 -10.70 8.04
C LEU A 37 -21.91 -10.04 6.74
N PHE A 38 -22.60 -10.36 5.64
CA PHE A 38 -22.33 -9.79 4.33
C PHE A 38 -22.48 -8.26 4.34
N GLN A 39 -23.58 -7.74 4.91
CA GLN A 39 -23.79 -6.30 5.08
C GLN A 39 -22.69 -5.66 5.95
N LYS A 40 -22.35 -6.28 7.09
CA LYS A 40 -21.31 -5.78 8.00
C LYS A 40 -19.93 -5.71 7.34
N ARG A 41 -19.66 -6.57 6.35
CA ARG A 41 -18.37 -6.66 5.65
C ARG A 41 -18.35 -5.97 4.30
N TRP A 42 -19.38 -5.20 3.93
CA TRP A 42 -19.47 -4.49 2.66
C TRP A 42 -18.17 -3.73 2.27
N LYS A 43 -17.60 -2.96 3.20
CA LYS A 43 -16.35 -2.21 2.96
C LYS A 43 -15.17 -3.12 2.64
N SER A 44 -15.12 -4.31 3.24
CA SER A 44 -14.07 -5.30 2.96
C SER A 44 -14.23 -5.87 1.55
N TYR A 45 -15.45 -6.21 1.14
CA TYR A 45 -15.71 -6.71 -0.21
C TYR A 45 -15.43 -5.65 -1.28
N TRP A 46 -15.78 -4.39 -1.01
CA TRP A 46 -15.45 -3.28 -1.88
C TRP A 46 -13.93 -3.12 -2.05
N LYS A 47 -13.16 -3.20 -0.95
CA LYS A 47 -11.70 -3.14 -1.03
C LYS A 47 -11.12 -4.34 -1.79
N LEU A 48 -11.69 -5.53 -1.61
CA LEU A 48 -11.26 -6.74 -2.32
C LEU A 48 -11.53 -6.64 -3.84
N PHE A 49 -12.67 -6.05 -4.24
CA PHE A 49 -12.96 -5.71 -5.62
C PHE A 49 -11.93 -4.77 -6.22
N GLN A 50 -11.53 -3.71 -5.50
CA GLN A 50 -10.48 -2.80 -5.98
C GLN A 50 -9.16 -3.56 -6.21
N LEU A 51 -8.79 -4.48 -5.30
CA LEU A 51 -7.58 -5.29 -5.47
C LEU A 51 -7.66 -6.25 -6.66
N TRP A 52 -8.82 -6.86 -6.90
CA TRP A 52 -9.07 -7.70 -8.07
C TRP A 52 -9.00 -6.89 -9.37
N LYS A 53 -9.67 -5.73 -9.41
CA LYS A 53 -9.68 -4.81 -10.56
C LYS A 53 -8.27 -4.32 -10.90
N GLU A 54 -7.47 -4.02 -9.88
CA GLU A 54 -6.05 -3.63 -10.02
C GLU A 54 -5.12 -4.83 -10.31
N LYS A 55 -5.65 -6.05 -10.44
CA LYS A 55 -4.89 -7.30 -10.63
C LYS A 55 -3.79 -7.51 -9.57
N LYS A 56 -4.01 -7.00 -8.36
CA LYS A 56 -3.09 -7.14 -7.22
C LYS A 56 -3.21 -8.48 -6.50
N LEU A 57 -4.32 -9.19 -6.72
CA LEU A 57 -4.57 -10.52 -6.19
C LEU A 57 -5.00 -11.45 -7.32
N GLU A 58 -4.55 -12.69 -7.28
CA GLU A 58 -4.95 -13.74 -8.19
C GLU A 58 -6.32 -14.32 -7.82
N THR A 59 -6.97 -14.99 -8.77
CA THR A 59 -8.32 -15.57 -8.59
C THR A 59 -8.44 -16.44 -7.34
N ASP A 60 -7.44 -17.30 -7.09
CA ASP A 60 -7.46 -18.20 -5.93
C ASP A 60 -7.23 -17.46 -4.61
N GLU A 61 -6.45 -16.38 -4.63
CA GLU A 61 -6.23 -15.51 -3.46
C GLU A 61 -7.51 -14.75 -3.09
N ILE A 62 -8.26 -14.29 -4.09
CA ILE A 62 -9.58 -13.66 -3.89
C ILE A 62 -10.56 -14.66 -3.28
N LYS A 63 -10.71 -15.85 -3.87
CA LYS A 63 -11.63 -16.90 -3.38
C LYS A 63 -11.34 -17.27 -1.93
N ASN A 64 -10.07 -17.56 -1.62
CA ASN A 64 -9.63 -17.89 -0.26
C ASN A 64 -9.89 -16.73 0.71
N THR A 65 -9.67 -15.49 0.29
CA THR A 65 -9.94 -14.31 1.12
C THR A 65 -11.44 -14.15 1.41
N VAL A 66 -12.32 -14.34 0.42
CA VAL A 66 -13.78 -14.27 0.63
C VAL A 66 -14.24 -15.36 1.59
N GLU A 67 -13.81 -16.59 1.37
CA GLU A 67 -14.13 -17.72 2.25
C GLU A 67 -13.71 -17.43 3.70
N GLN A 68 -12.48 -16.96 3.90
CA GLN A 68 -11.99 -16.61 5.25
C GLN A 68 -12.72 -15.39 5.84
N LEU A 69 -13.15 -14.42 5.03
CA LEU A 69 -13.96 -13.31 5.53
C LEU A 69 -15.30 -13.78 6.08
N ILE A 70 -15.87 -14.86 5.54
CA ILE A 70 -17.20 -15.33 5.94
C ILE A 70 -17.09 -16.34 7.07
N THR A 71 -16.05 -17.16 7.08
CA THR A 71 -15.85 -18.22 8.08
C THR A 71 -15.07 -17.76 9.32
N THR A 72 -14.25 -16.71 9.23
CA THR A 72 -13.39 -16.26 10.35
C THR A 72 -13.74 -14.85 10.82
N LYS A 73 -13.42 -14.53 12.08
CA LYS A 73 -13.50 -13.16 12.63
C LYS A 73 -12.32 -12.27 12.22
N LYS A 74 -11.45 -12.71 11.30
CA LYS A 74 -10.27 -11.97 10.89
C LYS A 74 -10.65 -10.80 9.98
N SER A 75 -9.89 -9.70 10.10
CA SER A 75 -10.06 -8.51 9.26
C SER A 75 -9.47 -8.76 7.87
N LEU A 76 -10.01 -8.07 6.86
CA LEU A 76 -9.47 -8.14 5.49
C LEU A 76 -7.96 -7.86 5.46
N ALA A 77 -7.50 -6.83 6.19
CA ALA A 77 -6.10 -6.43 6.24
C ALA A 77 -5.19 -7.59 6.68
N TYR A 78 -5.62 -8.39 7.66
CA TYR A 78 -4.88 -9.56 8.09
C TYR A 78 -4.84 -10.63 6.98
N LEU A 79 -5.97 -10.88 6.33
CA LEU A 79 -6.12 -11.95 5.33
C LEU A 79 -5.29 -11.68 4.06
N ILE A 80 -5.24 -10.43 3.60
CA ILE A 80 -4.50 -10.07 2.38
C ILE A 80 -3.01 -9.82 2.63
N LYS A 81 -2.58 -9.70 3.89
CA LYS A 81 -1.17 -9.39 4.25
C LYS A 81 -0.19 -10.40 3.65
N LYS A 82 -0.57 -11.68 3.60
CA LYS A 82 0.28 -12.74 3.01
C LYS A 82 0.44 -12.61 1.49
N TYR A 83 -0.48 -11.93 0.82
CA TYR A 83 -0.50 -11.73 -0.64
C TYR A 83 0.03 -10.36 -1.05
N GLN A 84 0.29 -9.46 -0.08
CA GLN A 84 0.98 -8.22 -0.36
C GLN A 84 2.38 -8.56 -0.85
N LYS A 85 2.55 -8.60 -2.17
CA LYS A 85 3.87 -8.58 -2.81
C LYS A 85 4.59 -7.40 -2.19
N LYS A 86 5.74 -7.65 -1.54
CA LYS A 86 6.63 -6.57 -1.12
C LYS A 86 6.81 -5.72 -2.37
N GLU A 87 6.33 -4.47 -2.35
CA GLU A 87 6.70 -3.53 -3.39
C GLU A 87 8.22 -3.54 -3.43
N ILE A 88 8.78 -4.09 -4.50
CA ILE A 88 10.18 -3.90 -4.84
C ILE A 88 10.21 -2.45 -5.30
N THR A 89 10.31 -1.54 -4.34
CA THR A 89 10.78 -0.20 -4.67
C THR A 89 12.20 -0.41 -5.13
N ASP A 90 12.53 0.13 -6.29
CA ASP A 90 13.89 0.16 -6.75
C ASP A 90 14.69 1.07 -5.81
N ASN A 91 15.16 0.48 -4.72
CA ASN A 91 15.91 1.17 -3.68
C ASN A 91 17.20 1.75 -4.25
N SER A 92 17.69 1.27 -5.41
CA SER A 92 18.91 1.77 -6.05
C SER A 92 18.82 3.25 -6.39
N LEU A 93 17.65 3.73 -6.83
CA LEU A 93 17.43 5.15 -7.13
C LEU A 93 17.48 6.02 -5.87
N ILE A 94 16.84 5.56 -4.79
CA ILE A 94 16.87 6.26 -3.50
C ILE A 94 18.29 6.26 -2.94
N PHE A 95 19.00 5.12 -3.04
CA PHE A 95 20.41 5.02 -2.62
C PHE A 95 21.30 5.98 -3.41
N SER A 96 21.15 6.07 -4.72
CA SER A 96 21.93 7.01 -5.55
C SER A 96 21.68 8.46 -5.17
N GLU A 97 20.43 8.84 -4.88
CA GLU A 97 20.12 10.19 -4.40
C GLU A 97 20.67 10.44 -2.99
N LEU A 98 20.66 9.44 -2.12
CA LEU A 98 21.28 9.54 -0.80
C LEU A 98 22.80 9.70 -0.89
N GLU A 99 23.48 9.02 -1.82
CA GLU A 99 24.90 9.20 -2.08
C GLU A 99 25.23 10.62 -2.53
N LYS A 100 24.42 11.20 -3.43
CA LYS A 100 24.59 12.61 -3.85
C LYS A 100 24.40 13.61 -2.72
N LEU A 101 23.50 13.30 -1.79
CA LEU A 101 23.22 14.13 -0.62
C LEU A 101 24.23 13.92 0.53
N TRP A 102 25.03 12.86 0.46
CA TRP A 102 26.00 12.50 1.48
C TRP A 102 27.33 13.20 1.24
N ASP A 103 27.59 14.24 2.03
CA ASP A 103 28.82 15.02 1.97
C ASP A 103 29.57 14.93 3.31
N ALA A 104 30.91 14.90 3.26
CA ALA A 104 31.79 14.90 4.42
C ALA A 104 31.53 16.10 5.35
N ASP A 105 31.13 17.25 4.80
CA ASP A 105 30.75 18.43 5.58
C ASP A 105 29.40 18.25 6.30
N LEU A 106 28.45 17.52 5.72
CA LEU A 106 27.18 17.17 6.37
C LEU A 106 27.45 16.27 7.60
N VAL A 107 28.31 15.27 7.43
CA VAL A 107 28.69 14.33 8.49
C VAL A 107 29.43 15.05 9.61
N LYS A 108 30.40 15.91 9.28
CA LYS A 108 31.13 16.72 10.28
C LYS A 108 30.19 17.66 11.03
N LYS A 109 29.29 18.36 10.33
CA LYS A 109 28.36 19.35 10.89
C LYS A 109 27.34 18.74 11.85
N TYR A 110 26.98 17.47 11.67
CA TYR A 110 25.96 16.80 12.46
C TYR A 110 26.46 15.53 13.17
N SER A 111 27.77 15.38 13.33
CA SER A 111 28.43 14.24 13.99
C SER A 111 27.83 13.89 15.36
N LEU A 112 27.41 14.89 16.13
CA LEU A 112 26.82 14.73 17.45
C LEU A 112 25.28 14.61 17.46
N LYS A 113 24.62 14.72 16.29
CA LYS A 113 23.15 14.73 16.16
C LYS A 113 22.69 13.90 14.95
N PRO A 114 22.86 12.56 14.96
CA PRO A 114 22.49 11.69 13.85
C PRO A 114 21.02 11.81 13.44
N GLN A 115 20.12 12.08 14.40
CA GLN A 115 18.70 12.34 14.13
C GLN A 115 18.47 13.51 13.15
N LYS A 116 19.34 14.54 13.18
CA LYS A 116 19.23 15.70 12.28
C LYS A 116 19.63 15.35 10.85
N ILE A 117 20.62 14.48 10.67
CA ILE A 117 21.02 13.96 9.35
C ILE A 117 19.85 13.16 8.76
N GLN A 118 19.29 12.25 9.56
CA GLN A 118 18.15 11.44 9.12
C GLN A 118 16.95 12.30 8.71
N ASN A 119 16.58 13.30 9.51
CA ASN A 119 15.48 14.21 9.18
C ASN A 119 15.75 15.06 7.93
N PHE A 120 17.01 15.48 7.73
CA PHE A 120 17.40 16.21 6.52
C PHE A 120 17.25 15.32 5.28
N LEU A 121 17.83 14.11 5.29
CA LEU A 121 17.74 13.16 4.19
C LEU A 121 16.28 12.77 3.92
N LEU A 122 15.49 12.55 4.97
CA LEU A 122 14.06 12.23 4.86
C LEU A 122 13.32 13.35 4.14
N GLY A 123 13.60 14.61 4.48
CA GLY A 123 12.99 15.77 3.84
C GLY A 123 13.34 15.91 2.37
N GLN A 124 14.58 15.59 1.97
CA GLN A 124 15.00 15.66 0.56
C GLN A 124 14.43 14.51 -0.27
N ILE A 125 14.55 13.28 0.22
CA ILE A 125 14.02 12.09 -0.47
C ILE A 125 12.50 12.18 -0.59
N LYS A 126 11.78 12.64 0.44
CA LYS A 126 10.32 12.78 0.36
C LYS A 126 9.85 13.81 -0.68
N LYS A 127 10.67 14.83 -0.99
CA LYS A 127 10.38 15.79 -2.07
C LYS A 127 10.52 15.16 -3.45
N GLN A 128 11.53 14.33 -3.66
CA GLN A 128 11.76 13.65 -4.93
C GLN A 128 10.82 12.45 -5.12
N PHE A 129 10.42 11.82 -4.02
CA PHE A 129 9.58 10.62 -4.00
C PHE A 129 8.31 10.86 -3.15
N PRO A 130 7.39 11.73 -3.60
CA PRO A 130 6.20 12.11 -2.83
C PRO A 130 5.24 10.93 -2.61
N ASP A 131 5.20 9.97 -3.52
CA ASP A 131 4.27 8.83 -3.48
C ASP A 131 4.75 7.67 -2.60
N LEU A 132 6.02 7.67 -2.20
CA LEU A 132 6.60 6.61 -1.38
C LEU A 132 6.22 6.73 0.10
N ASP A 133 5.93 5.59 0.74
CA ASP A 133 5.59 5.53 2.15
C ASP A 133 6.74 6.05 3.04
N MET A 134 6.41 6.90 4.02
CA MET A 134 7.42 7.50 4.89
C MET A 134 8.17 6.48 5.74
N ARG A 135 7.54 5.38 6.16
CA ARG A 135 8.23 4.33 6.94
C ARG A 135 9.28 3.65 6.07
N LYS A 136 8.94 3.36 4.82
CA LYS A 136 9.85 2.75 3.86
C LYS A 136 11.06 3.64 3.56
N ILE A 137 10.84 4.94 3.34
CA ILE A 137 11.94 5.91 3.15
C ILE A 137 12.84 5.95 4.40
N ASN A 138 12.24 5.96 5.60
CA ASN A 138 13.01 5.95 6.85
C ASN A 138 13.85 4.68 7.02
N GLU A 139 13.34 3.51 6.65
CA GLU A 139 14.07 2.25 6.68
C GLU A 139 15.29 2.32 5.74
N ILE A 140 15.11 2.80 4.51
CA ILE A 140 16.18 2.91 3.51
C ILE A 140 17.27 3.90 3.95
N ILE A 141 16.89 5.06 4.50
CA ILE A 141 17.84 6.05 5.02
C ILE A 141 18.64 5.48 6.19
N SER A 142 17.99 4.76 7.09
CA SER A 142 18.65 4.11 8.23
C SER A 142 19.66 3.07 7.76
N GLU A 143 19.31 2.27 6.75
CA GLU A 143 20.21 1.32 6.12
C GLU A 143 21.42 2.00 5.48
N PHE A 144 21.19 3.10 4.75
CA PHE A 144 22.24 3.88 4.10
C PHE A 144 23.25 4.45 5.12
N ILE A 145 22.77 5.13 6.18
CA ILE A 145 23.63 5.69 7.23
C ILE A 145 24.46 4.60 7.90
N ASN A 146 23.84 3.45 8.21
CA ASN A 146 24.53 2.31 8.81
C ASN A 146 25.63 1.74 7.91
N LYS A 147 25.45 1.75 6.58
CA LYS A 147 26.51 1.35 5.63
C LYS A 147 27.66 2.34 5.62
N GLN A 148 27.37 3.65 5.63
CA GLN A 148 28.39 4.70 5.63
C GLN A 148 29.21 4.75 6.93
N GLN A 149 28.69 4.28 8.06
CA GLN A 149 29.41 4.21 9.33
C GLN A 149 30.29 2.95 9.49
N LYS A 150 30.05 1.92 8.68
CA LYS A 150 30.80 0.65 8.71
C LYS A 150 31.89 0.56 7.64
N SER A 151 31.91 1.48 6.68
CA SER A 151 32.91 1.58 5.63
C SER A 151 33.98 2.61 5.97
#